data_AF-A0A2R6KIJ0-F1
#
_entry.id   AF-A0A2R6KIJ0-F1
#
_cell.length_a   1.000
_cell.length_b   1.000
_cell.length_c   1.000
_cell.angle_alpha   90.00
_cell.angle_beta   90.00
_cell.angle_gamma   90.00
#
_symmetry.space_group_name_H-M   'P 1'
#
loop_
_entity.id
_entity.type
_entity.pdbx_description
1 polymer ?
#
loop_
_entity_poly.entity_id
_entity_poly.type
_entity_poly.pdbx_seq_one_letter_code
_entity_poly.pdbx_strand_id
1 'polypeptide(L)' 'MAGNFHAVRCPDCENEQSVFEKASTEVSCAVCGHTLARPTGGKAEYEGEVVDTVERRSTSESGDGVQAR' A
#
# COMPACT_ATOMS: atom_id res chain seq x y z
N MET A 1 4.65 15.63 6.07
CA MET A 1 5.18 14.90 4.90
C MET A 1 4.20 13.79 4.56
N ALA A 2 3.65 13.77 3.34
CA ALA A 2 2.82 12.67 2.89
C ALA A 2 3.69 11.41 2.71
N GLY A 3 3.20 10.26 3.17
CA GLY A 3 3.78 8.96 2.81
C GLY A 3 3.09 8.41 1.57
N ASN A 4 3.83 7.64 0.78
CA ASN A 4 3.35 6.94 -0.38
C ASN A 4 2.86 5.54 0.01
N PHE A 5 2.08 4.94 -0.88
CA PHE A 5 1.72 3.53 -0.80
C PHE A 5 2.58 2.76 -1.79
N HIS A 6 3.06 1.60 -1.37
CA HIS A 6 3.83 0.69 -2.21
C HIS A 6 3.05 -0.61 -2.36
N ALA A 7 2.94 -1.13 -3.57
CA ALA A 7 2.46 -2.47 -3.82
C ALA A 7 3.62 -3.44 -3.55
N VAL A 8 3.43 -4.34 -2.58
CA VAL A 8 4.41 -5.35 -2.20
C VAL A 8 3.84 -6.72 -2.52
N ARG A 9 4.58 -7.53 -3.26
CA ARG A 9 4.24 -8.91 -3.56
C ARG A 9 4.79 -9.84 -2.50
N CYS A 10 3.90 -10.68 -1.96
CA CYS A 10 4.27 -11.71 -1.00
C CYS A 10 5.10 -12.82 -1.68
N PRO A 11 6.26 -13.23 -1.12
CA PRO A 11 7.08 -14.28 -1.71
C PRO A 11 6.47 -15.68 -1.58
N ASP A 12 5.57 -15.91 -0.61
CA ASP A 12 5.01 -17.24 -0.34
C ASP A 12 3.73 -17.56 -1.12
N CYS A 13 2.85 -16.58 -1.28
CA CYS A 13 1.53 -16.76 -1.88
C CYS A 13 1.27 -15.87 -3.10
N GLU A 14 2.28 -15.12 -3.52
CA GLU A 14 2.25 -14.22 -4.68
C GLU A 14 1.21 -13.11 -4.59
N ASN A 15 0.55 -12.95 -3.43
CA ASN A 15 -0.45 -11.91 -3.23
C ASN A 15 0.19 -10.53 -3.23
N GLU A 16 -0.36 -9.62 -4.04
CA GLU A 16 0.04 -8.22 -4.08
C GLU A 16 -0.81 -7.41 -3.09
N GLN A 17 -0.15 -6.67 -2.20
CA GLN A 17 -0.82 -5.86 -1.19
C GLN A 17 -0.24 -4.45 -1.15
N SER A 18 -1.11 -3.44 -1.09
CA SER A 18 -0.71 -2.05 -0.88
C SER A 18 -0.35 -1.82 0.59
N VAL A 19 0.91 -1.48 0.84
CA VAL A 19 1.45 -1.19 2.17
C VAL A 19 1.92 0.26 2.24
N PHE A 20 1.69 0.92 3.38
CA PHE A 20 2.10 2.30 3.59
C PHE A 20 3.59 2.41 3.93
N GLU A 21 4.31 3.36 3.31
CA GLU A 21 5.77 3.51 3.51
C GLU A 21 6.17 3.79 4.97
N LYS A 22 5.27 4.37 5.78
CA LYS A 22 5.51 4.66 7.21
C LYS A 22 4.56 3.89 8.10
N ALA A 23 4.37 2.60 7.80
CA ALA A 23 3.63 1.72 8.68
C ALA A 23 4.20 1.82 10.10
N SER A 24 3.35 2.11 11.08
CA SER A 24 3.72 2.18 12.51
C SER A 24 3.50 0.85 13.23
N THR A 25 3.00 -0.14 12.51
CA THR A 25 2.68 -1.49 12.98
C THR A 25 3.16 -2.49 11.94
N GLU A 26 3.43 -3.73 12.36
CA GLU A 26 3.71 -4.84 11.46
C GLU A 26 2.49 -5.10 10.56
N VAL A 27 2.75 -5.30 9.26
CA VAL A 27 1.71 -5.55 8.26
C VAL A 27 1.83 -7.00 7.81
N SER A 28 0.82 -7.79 8.11
CA SER A 28 0.71 -9.20 7.70
C SER A 28 -0.01 -9.32 6.36
N CYS A 29 0.43 -10.26 5.53
CA CYS A 29 -0.27 -10.64 4.32
C CYS A 29 -1.69 -11.10 4.64
N ALA A 30 -2.69 -10.53 3.97
CA ALA A 30 -4.09 -10.86 4.21
C ALA A 30 -4.47 -12.29 3.76
N VAL A 31 -3.60 -12.96 2.99
CA VAL A 31 -3.84 -14.30 2.44
C VAL A 31 -3.17 -15.37 3.30
N CYS A 32 -1.86 -15.27 3.53
CA CYS A 32 -1.09 -16.30 4.24
C CYS A 32 -0.67 -15.91 5.67
N GLY A 33 -0.79 -14.64 6.06
CA GLY A 33 -0.34 -14.14 7.36
C GLY A 33 1.17 -13.84 7.48
N HIS A 34 1.96 -14.03 6.41
CA HIS A 34 3.39 -13.69 6.40
C HIS A 34 3.62 -12.19 6.65
N THR A 35 4.66 -11.82 7.39
CA THR A 35 5.00 -10.42 7.66
C THR A 35 5.54 -9.74 6.40
N LEU A 36 4.77 -8.82 5.81
CA LEU A 36 5.16 -8.10 4.60
C LEU A 36 5.96 -6.84 4.90
N ALA A 37 5.67 -6.17 6.02
CA ALA A 37 6.38 -4.96 6.41
C ALA A 37 6.56 -4.84 7.92
N ARG A 38 7.74 -4.36 8.35
CA ARG A 38 8.10 -4.10 9.74
C ARG A 38 8.34 -2.61 10.00
N PRO A 39 7.81 -2.03 11.10
CA PRO A 39 8.03 -0.64 11.45
C PRO A 39 9.45 -0.44 12.02
N THR A 40 10.23 0.49 11.46
CA THR A 40 11.60 0.81 11.93
C THR A 40 11.69 2.18 12.60
N GLY A 41 10.56 2.86 12.83
CA GLY A 41 10.50 4.25 13.34
C GLY A 41 10.62 5.32 12.26
N GLY A 42 10.91 4.93 11.01
CA GLY A 42 10.93 5.81 9.85
C GLY A 42 10.16 5.21 8.67
N LYS A 43 10.89 4.74 7.67
CA LYS A 43 10.32 3.98 6.55
C LYS A 43 10.23 2.51 6.93
N ALA A 44 9.07 1.91 6.74
CA ALA A 44 8.87 0.49 6.97
C ALA A 44 9.83 -0.33 6.08
N GLU A 45 10.33 -1.42 6.64
CA GLU A 45 11.16 -2.39 5.92
C GLU A 45 10.25 -3.46 5.31
N TYR A 46 10.43 -3.77 4.03
CA TYR A 46 9.62 -4.74 3.30
C TYR A 46 10.37 -6.07 3.15
N GLU A 47 9.73 -7.19 3.50
CA GLU A 47 10.31 -8.54 3.32
C GLU A 47 9.99 -9.16 1.95
N GLY A 48 9.14 -8.51 1.15
CA GLY A 48 8.75 -8.93 -0.20
C GLY A 48 9.29 -8.04 -1.32
N GLU A 49 8.94 -8.38 -2.57
CA GLU A 49 9.29 -7.59 -3.74
C GLU A 49 8.36 -6.37 -3.85
N VAL A 50 8.92 -5.16 -3.89
CA VAL A 50 8.14 -3.93 -4.15
C VAL A 50 7.91 -3.84 -5.65
N VAL A 51 6.68 -4.13 -6.07
CA VAL A 51 6.29 -4.24 -7.48
C VAL A 51 6.01 -2.87 -8.08
N ASP A 52 5.37 -1.98 -7.31
CA ASP A 52 4.96 -0.68 -7.79
C ASP A 52 4.82 0.34 -6.65
N THR A 53 4.89 1.63 -6.95
CA THR A 53 4.51 2.68 -6.01
C THR A 53 3.13 3.17 -6.40
N VAL A 54 2.14 2.81 -5.58
CA VAL A 54 0.77 3.29 -5.73
C VAL A 54 0.73 4.75 -5.33
N GLU A 55 1.09 5.61 -6.27
CA GLU A 55 0.86 7.04 -6.17
C GLU A 55 -0.65 7.23 -5.99
N ARG A 56 -1.06 7.97 -4.95
CA ARG A 56 -2.47 8.33 -4.80
C ARG A 56 -2.87 9.00 -6.10
N ARG A 57 -3.80 8.39 -6.85
CA ARG A 57 -4.46 9.00 -7.99
C ARG A 57 -4.73 10.48 -7.68
N SER A 58 -3.99 11.35 -8.35
CA SER A 58 -4.43 12.71 -8.62
C SER A 58 -5.31 12.69 -9.88
N THR A 59 -6.39 11.93 -9.88
CA THR A 59 -7.59 12.36 -10.61
C THR A 59 -8.25 13.36 -9.65
N SER A 60 -8.24 14.68 -9.87
CA SER A 60 -8.72 15.35 -11.07
C SER A 60 -9.79 14.56 -11.83
N GLU A 61 -10.78 14.05 -11.10
CA GLU A 61 -12.13 13.97 -11.65
C GLU A 61 -12.84 15.26 -11.25
N SER A 62 -12.71 16.26 -12.12
CA SER A 62 -13.75 17.28 -12.26
C SER A 62 -15.01 16.58 -12.76
N GLY A 63 -16.10 16.65 -11.99
CA GLY A 63 -17.48 16.61 -12.45
C GLY A 63 -17.98 15.36 -13.18
N ASP A 64 -18.88 14.62 -12.53
CA ASP A 64 -20.09 14.15 -13.22
C ASP A 64 -21.28 14.22 -12.25
N GLY A 65 -22.41 14.62 -12.79
CA GLY A 65 -23.42 15.42 -12.11
C GLY A 65 -24.24 14.67 -11.09
N VAL A 66 -24.42 15.29 -9.92
CA VAL A 66 -25.70 15.19 -9.23
C VAL A 66 -26.74 15.83 -10.13
N GLN A 67 -27.39 15.02 -10.98
CA GLN A 67 -28.55 15.48 -11.73
C GLN A 67 -29.64 15.82 -10.71
N ALA A 68 -29.82 17.12 -10.50
CA ALA A 68 -30.94 17.68 -9.79
C ALA A 68 -32.23 17.17 -10.43
N ARG A 69 -33.13 16.67 -9.59
CA ARG A 69 -34.54 16.47 -9.90
C ARG A 69 -35.32 17.48 -9.09
#